data_AF-A0A6P4BXK5-F1
#
_entry.id   AF-A0A6P4BXK5-F1
#
_cell.length_a   1.000
_cell.length_b   1.000
_cell.length_c   1.000
_cell.angle_alpha   90.00
_cell.angle_beta   90.00
_cell.angle_gamma   90.00
#
_symmetry.space_group_name_H-M   'P 1'
#
loop_
_entity.id
_entity.type
_entity.pdbx_description
1 polymer ?
#
loop_
_entity_poly.entity_id
_entity_poly.type
_entity_poly.pdbx_seq_one_letter_code
_entity_poly.pdbx_strand_id
1 'polypeptide(L)'
;MSYLYEGENPAEEAKKSNHVQRKIEKCQKDRKLDPHVEEQFGGGRLLAYIASRPDQCGRDDGYILEGKELEFYMKKIQKKGKGAA
;
A
#
# COMPACT_ATOMS: atom_id res chain seq x y z
N MET A 1 -25.53 -20.66 -10.52
CA MET A 1 -24.34 -20.29 -11.33
C MET A 1 -23.61 -19.15 -10.63
N SER A 2 -22.93 -19.45 -9.52
CA SER A 2 -22.17 -18.49 -8.72
C SER A 2 -20.70 -18.92 -8.77
N TYR A 3 -19.87 -18.15 -9.48
CA TYR A 3 -18.45 -18.40 -9.57
C TYR A 3 -17.80 -18.12 -8.21
N LEU A 4 -17.31 -19.18 -7.58
CA LEU A 4 -16.36 -19.11 -6.46
C LEU A 4 -14.99 -18.70 -7.04
N TYR A 5 -14.44 -17.61 -6.53
CA TYR A 5 -13.09 -17.17 -6.85
C TYR A 5 -12.13 -17.92 -5.92
N GLU A 6 -11.64 -19.07 -6.38
CA GLU A 6 -10.57 -19.84 -5.73
C GLU A 6 -9.26 -19.02 -5.84
N GLY A 7 -8.98 -18.24 -4.81
CA GLY A 7 -7.77 -17.45 -4.66
C GLY A 7 -6.65 -18.24 -4.00
N GLU A 8 -6.23 -19.36 -4.60
CA GLU A 8 -4.97 -20.01 -4.26
C GLU A 8 -4.24 -20.39 -5.54
N ASN A 9 -3.23 -19.59 -5.87
CA ASN A 9 -2.12 -20.05 -6.69
C ASN A 9 -0.87 -19.72 -5.88
N PRO A 10 -0.36 -20.64 -5.03
CA PRO A 10 0.94 -20.44 -4.43
C PRO A 10 1.89 -20.28 -5.62
N ALA A 11 2.58 -19.16 -5.69
CA ALA A 11 3.52 -18.87 -6.75
C ALA A 11 4.45 -20.07 -6.93
N GLU A 12 4.15 -20.93 -7.89
CA GLU A 12 5.02 -22.03 -8.27
C GLU A 12 6.39 -21.38 -8.50
N GLU A 13 7.41 -21.91 -7.85
CA GLU A 13 8.79 -21.51 -8.08
C GLU A 13 9.20 -21.93 -9.49
N ALA A 14 8.67 -21.22 -10.48
CA ALA A 14 9.06 -21.33 -11.86
C ALA A 14 10.57 -21.08 -11.89
N LYS A 15 11.33 -22.02 -12.47
CA LYS A 15 12.79 -21.94 -12.58
C LYS A 15 13.20 -20.58 -13.13
N LYS A 16 13.66 -19.68 -12.27
CA LYS A 16 14.08 -18.32 -12.65
C LYS A 16 15.48 -18.38 -13.25
N SER A 17 15.70 -17.69 -14.38
CA SER A 17 17.03 -17.53 -14.95
C SER A 17 18.00 -16.85 -13.96
N ASN A 18 19.28 -17.22 -13.99
CA ASN A 18 20.35 -16.64 -13.15
C ASN A 18 20.46 -15.10 -13.29
N HIS A 19 20.02 -14.54 -14.41
CA HIS A 19 19.97 -13.08 -14.58
C HIS A 19 18.81 -12.45 -13.79
N VAL A 20 17.66 -13.12 -13.76
CA VAL A 20 16.47 -12.67 -13.01
C VAL A 20 16.72 -12.77 -11.51
N GLN A 21 17.34 -13.86 -11.04
CA GLN A 21 17.70 -14.02 -9.63
C GLN A 21 18.62 -12.89 -9.16
N ARG A 22 19.71 -12.62 -9.89
CA ARG A 22 20.62 -11.51 -9.59
C ARG A 22 19.91 -10.14 -9.58
N LYS A 23 18.95 -9.92 -10.49
CA LYS A 23 18.15 -8.68 -10.50
C LYS A 23 17.26 -8.57 -9.26
N ILE A 24 16.60 -9.66 -8.86
CA ILE A 24 15.76 -9.69 -7.66
C ILE A 24 16.60 -9.45 -6.41
N GLU A 25 17.72 -10.15 -6.26
CA GLU A 25 18.65 -9.98 -5.12
C GLU A 25 19.15 -8.54 -5.03
N LYS A 26 19.47 -7.91 -6.16
CA LYS A 26 19.87 -6.50 -6.20
C LYS A 26 18.73 -5.58 -5.74
N CYS A 27 17.51 -5.79 -6.24
CA CYS A 27 16.34 -4.98 -5.86
C CYS A 27 15.90 -5.20 -4.40
N GLN A 28 16.11 -6.39 -3.83
CA GLN A 28 15.73 -6.69 -2.44
C GLN A 28 16.59 -5.97 -1.41
N LYS A 29 17.86 -5.71 -1.70
CA LYS A 29 18.81 -5.08 -0.75
C LYS A 29 18.36 -3.70 -0.28
N ASP A 30 17.77 -2.92 -1.18
CA ASP A 30 17.35 -1.54 -0.91
C ASP A 30 15.86 -1.43 -0.58
N ARG A 31 15.13 -2.55 -0.56
CA ARG A 31 13.68 -2.58 -0.32
C ARG A 31 13.37 -2.57 1.18
N LYS A 32 13.54 -1.41 1.81
CA LYS A 32 13.10 -1.14 3.18
C LYS A 32 11.81 -0.33 3.15
N LEU A 33 10.77 -0.83 3.81
CA LEU A 33 9.50 -0.13 3.98
C LEU A 33 9.42 0.46 5.40
N ASP A 34 8.64 1.52 5.56
CA ASP A 34 8.35 2.08 6.88
C ASP A 34 7.41 1.14 7.65
N PRO A 35 7.65 0.88 8.95
CA PRO A 35 6.81 -0.01 9.75
C PRO A 35 5.32 0.37 9.77
N HIS A 36 4.98 1.67 9.77
CA HIS A 36 3.59 2.11 9.77
C HIS A 36 2.89 1.81 8.44
N VAL A 37 3.66 1.85 7.35
CA VAL A 37 3.16 1.50 6.02
C VAL A 37 2.96 -0.02 5.91
N GLU A 38 3.86 -0.82 6.48
CA GLU A 38 3.70 -2.29 6.55
C GLU A 38 2.45 -2.70 7.34
N GLU A 39 2.17 -2.04 8.46
CA GLU A 39 0.94 -2.29 9.25
C GLU A 39 -0.34 -2.05 8.41
N GLN A 40 -0.36 -0.97 7.62
CA GLN A 40 -1.49 -0.67 6.73
C GLN A 40 -1.66 -1.67 5.59
N PHE A 41 -0.55 -2.19 5.06
CA PHE A 41 -0.58 -3.28 4.09
C PHE A 41 -1.23 -4.54 4.67
N GLY A 42 -0.96 -4.86 5.94
CA GLY A 42 -1.64 -5.95 6.65
C GLY A 42 -3.16 -5.75 6.77
N GLY A 43 -3.61 -4.51 6.93
CA GLY A 43 -5.03 -4.15 6.98
C GLY A 43 -5.74 -4.05 5.62
N GLY A 44 -5.00 -4.12 4.50
CA GLY A 44 -5.54 -4.00 3.15
C GLY A 44 -6.12 -2.62 2.80
N ARG A 45 -5.86 -1.60 3.62
CA ARG A 45 -6.35 -0.22 3.43
C ARG A 45 -5.20 0.76 3.68
N LEU A 46 -4.94 1.62 2.70
CA LEU A 46 -3.88 2.62 2.75
C LEU A 46 -4.47 4.02 2.89
N LEU A 47 -3.79 4.88 3.64
CA LEU A 47 -4.13 6.31 3.68
C LEU A 47 -3.40 7.03 2.55
N ALA A 48 -4.14 7.82 1.79
CA ALA A 48 -3.63 8.58 0.64
C ALA A 48 -4.14 10.02 0.67
N TYR A 49 -3.39 10.91 0.04
CA TYR A 49 -3.79 12.29 -0.21
C TYR A 49 -4.26 12.45 -1.65
N ILE A 50 -5.43 13.04 -1.84
CA ILE A 50 -5.96 13.40 -3.16
C ILE A 50 -5.30 14.73 -3.56
N ALA A 51 -4.44 14.68 -4.57
CA ALA A 51 -3.72 15.86 -5.07
C ALA A 51 -4.45 16.57 -6.21
N SER A 52 -5.42 15.90 -6.81
CA SER A 52 -6.26 16.43 -7.87
C SER A 52 -7.46 17.24 -7.34
N ARG A 53 -8.13 17.96 -8.24
CA ARG A 53 -9.36 18.71 -7.95
C ARG A 53 -10.54 18.03 -8.66
N PRO A 54 -11.17 17.03 -8.05
CA PRO A 54 -12.16 16.17 -8.71
C PRO A 54 -13.30 16.95 -9.37
N ASP A 55 -13.75 18.03 -8.75
CA ASP A 55 -14.85 18.85 -9.27
C ASP A 55 -14.55 19.51 -10.62
N GLN A 56 -13.27 19.63 -11.00
CA GLN A 56 -12.87 20.20 -12.29
C GLN A 56 -12.40 19.12 -13.26
N CYS A 57 -11.61 18.15 -12.78
CA CYS A 57 -10.99 17.15 -13.64
C CYS A 57 -11.76 15.82 -13.73
N GLY A 58 -12.77 15.60 -12.89
CA GLY A 58 -13.53 14.34 -12.83
C GLY A 58 -12.70 13.13 -12.39
N ARG A 59 -11.56 13.38 -11.74
CA ARG A 59 -10.57 12.37 -11.35
C ARG A 59 -10.06 12.63 -9.94
N ASP A 60 -9.83 11.55 -9.20
CA ASP A 60 -9.30 11.52 -7.84
C ASP A 60 -7.88 10.94 -7.80
N ASP A 61 -6.98 11.51 -8.61
CA ASP A 61 -5.57 11.12 -8.58
C ASP A 61 -4.87 11.70 -7.33
N GLY A 62 -3.91 10.94 -6.79
CA GLY A 62 -3.24 11.25 -5.53
C GLY A 62 -2.00 10.39 -5.26
N TYR A 63 -1.48 10.48 -4.05
CA TYR A 63 -0.31 9.71 -3.61
C TYR A 63 -0.50 9.14 -2.18
N ILE A 64 0.26 8.08 -1.87
CA ILE A 64 0.21 7.40 -0.55
C ILE A 64 0.95 8.23 0.49
N LEU A 65 0.40 8.33 1.69
CA LEU A 65 1.05 9.02 2.80
C LEU A 65 2.19 8.18 3.38
N GLU A 66 3.37 8.76 3.50
CA GLU A 66 4.57 8.10 4.02
C GLU A 66 5.26 8.94 5.11
N GLY A 67 6.04 8.28 5.97
CA GLY A 67 6.89 8.93 6.98
C GLY A 67 6.17 9.94 7.87
N LYS A 68 6.73 11.17 7.97
CA LYS A 68 6.24 12.23 8.86
C LYS A 68 4.81 12.69 8.52
N GLU A 69 4.44 12.67 7.24
CA GLU A 69 3.09 13.06 6.82
C GLU A 69 2.06 12.05 7.33
N LEU A 70 2.38 10.76 7.23
CA LEU A 70 1.53 9.69 7.72
C LEU A 70 1.31 9.82 9.24
N GLU A 71 2.39 10.01 10.02
CA GLU A 71 2.29 10.20 11.46
C GLU A 71 1.40 11.39 11.86
N PHE A 72 1.52 12.51 11.12
CA PHE A 72 0.74 13.71 11.38
C PHE A 72 -0.76 13.46 11.20
N TYR A 73 -1.14 12.85 10.08
CA TYR A 73 -2.54 12.57 9.78
C TYR A 73 -3.12 11.45 10.67
N MET A 74 -2.34 10.42 11.01
CA MET A 74 -2.78 9.40 11.97
C MET A 74 -3.12 10.02 13.33
N LYS A 75 -2.26 10.90 13.87
CA LYS A 75 -2.53 11.62 15.12
C LYS A 75 -3.80 12.48 15.03
N LYS A 76 -4.03 13.13 13.88
CA LYS A 76 -5.21 13.99 13.67
C LYS A 76 -6.51 13.16 13.60
N ILE A 77 -6.49 12.02 12.91
CA ILE A 77 -7.63 11.11 12.79
C ILE A 77 -7.98 10.50 14.15
N GLN A 78 -6.99 10.04 14.92
CA GLN A 78 -7.21 9.49 16.26
C GLN A 78 -7.82 10.52 17.23
N LYS A 79 -7.36 11.79 17.18
CA LYS A 79 -7.95 12.87 17.97
C LYS A 79 -9.42 13.12 17.61
N LYS A 80 -9.76 13.08 16.32
CA LYS A 80 -11.14 13.24 15.85
C LYS A 80 -12.02 12.05 16.23
N GLY A 81 -11.49 10.82 16.14
CA GLY A 81 -12.20 9.59 16.52
C GLY A 81 -12.59 9.53 18.00
N LYS A 82 -11.83 10.17 18.89
CA LYS A 82 -12.18 10.28 20.33
C LYS A 82 -13.35 11.23 20.64
N GLY A 83 -13.84 12.00 19.66
CA GLY A 83 -15.02 12.87 19.80
C GLY A 83 -16.27 12.37 19.07
N ALA A 84 -16.22 11.15 18.52
CA ALA A 84 -17.32 10.51 17.80
C ALA A 84 -17.75 9.17 18.45
N ALA A 85 -17.61 9.09 19.78
CA ALA A 85 -18.17 8.07 20.65
C ALA A 85 -18.86 8.76 21.82
#